data_AF-A0A1W1VF04-F1
#
_entry.id   AF-A0A1W1VF04-F1
#
_cell.length_a   1.000
_cell.length_b   1.000
_cell.length_c   1.000
_cell.angle_alpha   90.00
_cell.angle_beta   90.00
_cell.angle_gamma   90.00
#
_symmetry.space_group_name_H-M   'P 1'
#
loop_
_entity.id
_entity.type
_entity.pdbx_description
1 polymer ?
#
loop_
_entity_poly.entity_id
_entity_poly.type
_entity_poly.pdbx_seq_one_letter_code
_entity_poly.pdbx_strand_id
1 'polypeptide(L)'
;METKVVLESITVGGKTFREHLEIVNHKDTILYIEDIVKSKEELTEWQIKNIHRLILKGIEDKYAGSYREGFYRPIIFVGIHPFIDGNGRTSRLLLNLELMKAGYPPIIIRKENRLEYYNALDKAHTTKNNKDFVNLVLAEVNSILDLYLKYL
;
A
#
# COMPACT_ATOMS: atom_id res chain seq x y z
N MET A 1 -7.89 31.56 -3.83
CA MET A 1 -8.40 30.41 -4.60
C MET A 1 -7.54 30.13 -5.85
N GLU A 2 -6.67 31.06 -6.28
CA GLU A 2 -5.83 30.91 -7.48
C GLU A 2 -4.53 30.09 -7.26
N THR A 3 -3.90 30.14 -6.09
CA THR A 3 -2.59 29.47 -5.84
C THR A 3 -2.66 27.94 -5.88
N LYS A 4 -3.82 27.35 -5.57
CA LYS A 4 -4.03 25.89 -5.57
C LYS A 4 -4.19 25.32 -6.98
N VAL A 5 -4.78 26.11 -7.89
CA VAL A 5 -5.00 25.75 -9.31
C VAL A 5 -3.70 25.81 -10.12
N VAL A 6 -2.76 26.69 -9.74
CA VAL A 6 -1.45 26.82 -10.39
C VAL A 6 -0.52 25.65 -10.06
N LEU A 7 -0.59 25.09 -8.86
CA LEU A 7 0.20 23.91 -8.47
C LEU A 7 -0.26 22.61 -9.14
N GLU A 8 -1.53 22.52 -9.53
CA GLU A 8 -2.08 21.36 -10.25
C GLU A 8 -1.72 21.37 -11.75
N SER A 9 -1.34 22.52 -12.32
CA SER A 9 -1.22 22.71 -13.77
C SER A 9 0.19 22.55 -14.34
N ILE A 10 1.26 22.51 -13.52
CA ILE A 10 2.62 22.33 -14.04
C ILE A 10 3.48 21.52 -13.06
N THR A 11 3.86 20.30 -13.42
CA THR A 11 5.08 19.69 -12.85
C THR A 11 5.91 18.95 -13.90
N VAL A 12 7.19 18.77 -13.55
CA VAL A 12 8.27 18.24 -14.40
C VAL A 12 7.91 16.86 -14.94
N GLY A 13 7.92 16.69 -16.27
CA GLY A 13 7.74 15.40 -16.93
C GLY A 13 6.29 14.94 -17.14
N GLY A 14 5.31 15.85 -17.07
CA GLY A 14 3.90 15.56 -17.44
C GLY A 14 3.06 14.87 -16.37
N LYS A 15 3.58 14.74 -15.14
CA LYS A 15 2.82 14.28 -13.97
C LYS A 15 2.20 15.46 -13.22
N THR A 16 1.19 15.19 -12.43
CA THR A 16 0.59 16.15 -11.50
C THR A 16 1.40 16.24 -10.20
N PHE A 17 1.27 17.35 -9.48
CA PHE A 17 1.89 17.50 -8.15
C PHE A 17 1.43 16.41 -7.17
N ARG A 18 0.16 15.98 -7.26
CA ARG A 18 -0.37 14.86 -6.49
C ARG A 18 0.39 13.56 -6.78
N GLU A 19 0.62 13.23 -8.05
CA GLU A 19 1.38 12.02 -8.40
C GLU A 19 2.84 12.07 -7.91
N HIS A 20 3.44 13.27 -7.89
CA HIS A 20 4.78 13.44 -7.31
C HIS A 20 4.76 13.16 -5.79
N LEU A 21 3.80 13.74 -5.07
CA LEU A 21 3.63 13.47 -3.64
C LEU A 21 3.36 12.00 -3.36
N GLU A 22 2.55 11.32 -4.18
CA GLU A 22 2.29 9.89 -4.03
C GLU A 22 3.57 9.04 -4.14
N ILE A 23 4.50 9.41 -5.04
CA ILE A 23 5.79 8.74 -5.18
C ILE A 23 6.68 9.00 -3.95
N VAL A 24 6.79 10.27 -3.51
CA VAL A 24 7.60 10.64 -2.34
C VAL A 24 7.08 9.96 -1.08
N ASN A 25 5.78 10.01 -0.84
CA ASN A 25 5.13 9.37 0.30
C ASN A 25 5.36 7.85 0.31
N HIS A 26 5.23 7.21 -0.84
CA HIS A 26 5.47 5.77 -0.95
C HIS A 26 6.93 5.41 -0.63
N LYS A 27 7.89 6.22 -1.09
CA LYS A 27 9.30 6.05 -0.73
C LYS A 27 9.52 6.19 0.78
N ASP A 28 9.01 7.27 1.38
CA ASP A 28 9.16 7.52 2.82
C ASP A 28 8.54 6.39 3.66
N THR A 29 7.43 5.82 3.18
CA THR A 29 6.76 4.71 3.87
C THR A 29 7.53 3.41 3.74
N ILE A 30 8.20 3.14 2.61
CA ILE A 30 9.11 2.00 2.48
C ILE A 30 10.27 2.12 3.47
N LEU A 31 10.88 3.31 3.59
CA LEU A 31 11.97 3.54 4.55
C LEU A 31 11.51 3.28 5.99
N TYR A 32 10.32 3.75 6.35
CA TYR A 32 9.72 3.45 7.66
C TYR A 32 9.48 1.94 7.87
N ILE A 33 9.04 1.22 6.84
CA ILE A 33 8.85 -0.24 6.89
C ILE A 33 10.19 -0.96 7.06
N GLU A 34 11.23 -0.53 6.36
CA GLU A 34 12.58 -1.08 6.54
C GLU A 34 13.07 -0.91 7.98
N ASP A 35 12.79 0.24 8.60
CA ASP A 35 13.17 0.50 9.99
C ASP A 35 12.44 -0.46 10.95
N ILE A 36 11.13 -0.68 10.77
CA ILE A 36 10.35 -1.69 11.53
C ILE A 36 10.97 -3.10 11.39
N VAL A 37 11.36 -3.48 10.17
CA VAL A 37 11.97 -4.79 9.89
C VAL A 37 13.32 -4.91 10.57
N LYS A 38 14.18 -3.87 10.46
CA LYS A 38 15.52 -3.84 11.08
C LYS A 38 15.45 -3.87 12.60
N SER A 39 14.50 -3.14 13.20
CA SER A 39 14.29 -3.10 14.65
C SER A 39 13.57 -4.35 15.19
N LYS A 40 13.08 -5.23 14.32
CA LYS A 40 12.27 -6.43 14.66
C LYS A 40 11.03 -6.08 15.48
N GLU A 41 10.43 -4.93 15.20
CA GLU A 41 9.22 -4.50 15.87
C GLU A 41 8.01 -5.35 15.46
N GLU A 42 7.16 -5.68 16.43
CA GLU A 42 5.86 -6.30 16.17
C GLU A 42 4.93 -5.33 15.46
N LEU A 43 4.03 -5.85 14.61
CA LEU A 43 3.04 -5.03 13.91
C LEU A 43 1.98 -4.53 14.89
N THR A 44 1.89 -3.22 15.10
CA THR A 44 0.89 -2.59 15.97
C THR A 44 -0.11 -1.75 15.20
N GLU A 45 -1.27 -1.51 15.81
CA GLU A 45 -2.29 -0.59 15.25
C GLU A 45 -1.71 0.80 14.97
N TRP A 46 -0.81 1.28 15.83
CA TRP A 46 -0.12 2.55 15.66
C TRP A 46 0.74 2.57 14.39
N GLN A 47 1.50 1.50 14.13
CA GLN A 47 2.28 1.40 12.89
C GLN A 47 1.38 1.33 11.65
N ILE A 48 0.24 0.64 11.71
CA ILE A 48 -0.74 0.61 10.61
C ILE A 48 -1.27 2.03 10.31
N LYS A 49 -1.65 2.78 11.36
CA LYS A 49 -2.09 4.17 11.22
C LYS A 49 -0.98 5.08 10.70
N ASN A 50 0.27 4.86 11.11
CA ASN A 50 1.41 5.64 10.62
C ASN A 50 1.75 5.35 9.16
N ILE A 51 1.75 4.09 8.74
CA ILE A 51 1.89 3.69 7.33
C ILE A 51 0.83 4.44 6.52
N HIS A 52 -0.44 4.37 6.94
CA HIS A 52 -1.52 5.09 6.25
C HIS A 52 -1.32 6.61 6.26
N ARG A 53 -0.84 7.19 7.37
CA ARG A 53 -0.54 8.61 7.47
C ARG A 53 0.54 9.05 6.49
N LEU A 54 1.65 8.30 6.42
CA LEU A 54 2.76 8.61 5.51
C LEU A 54 2.31 8.55 4.05
N ILE A 55 1.48 7.55 3.67
CA ILE A 55 0.94 7.44 2.31
C ILE A 55 0.10 8.66 1.90
N LEU A 56 -0.68 9.24 2.82
CA LEU A 56 -1.59 10.35 2.52
C LEU A 56 -1.02 11.75 2.77
N LYS A 57 0.22 11.84 3.26
CA LYS A 57 0.87 13.09 3.64
C LYS A 57 0.85 14.13 2.51
N GLY A 58 0.33 15.32 2.76
CA GLY A 58 0.20 16.40 1.77
C GLY A 58 -0.84 16.16 0.67
N ILE A 59 -1.59 15.04 0.71
CA ILE A 59 -2.67 14.72 -0.23
C ILE A 59 -4.02 14.85 0.48
N GLU A 60 -4.20 14.10 1.56
CA GLU A 60 -5.45 14.03 2.34
C GLU A 60 -5.17 14.02 3.85
N ASP A 61 -4.38 14.99 4.32
CA ASP A 61 -3.92 15.09 5.72
C ASP A 61 -5.04 15.03 6.75
N LYS A 62 -6.23 15.54 6.41
CA LYS A 62 -7.42 15.50 7.28
C LYS A 62 -7.81 14.07 7.70
N TYR A 63 -7.55 13.08 6.84
CA TYR A 63 -7.96 11.68 7.05
C TYR A 63 -6.77 10.75 7.28
N ALA A 64 -5.54 11.29 7.25
CA ALA A 64 -4.30 10.54 7.36
C ALA A 64 -4.16 9.85 8.74
N GLY A 65 -4.09 8.52 8.70
CA GLY A 65 -3.99 7.67 9.90
C GLY A 65 -5.26 7.56 10.75
N SER A 66 -6.40 8.07 10.28
CA SER A 66 -7.68 8.02 11.01
C SER A 66 -8.61 6.97 10.42
N TYR A 67 -9.18 6.12 11.28
CA TYR A 67 -10.24 5.21 10.85
C TYR A 67 -11.51 5.96 10.48
N ARG A 68 -12.34 5.33 9.64
CA ARG A 68 -13.69 5.82 9.38
C ARG A 68 -14.49 5.78 10.69
N GLU A 69 -15.00 6.92 11.10
CA GLU A 69 -15.90 7.05 12.24
C GLU A 69 -17.38 7.09 11.79
N GLY A 70 -18.31 6.77 12.69
CA GLY A 70 -19.76 6.87 12.46
C GLY A 70 -20.48 5.54 12.21
N PHE A 71 -21.76 5.61 11.81
CA PHE A 71 -22.68 4.46 11.68
C PHE A 71 -22.19 3.34 10.74
N TYR A 72 -21.22 3.61 9.87
CA TYR A 72 -20.63 2.62 8.97
C TYR A 72 -19.58 1.72 9.65
N ARG A 73 -19.18 2.01 10.90
CA ARG A 73 -18.18 1.25 11.67
C ARG A 73 -18.49 -0.26 11.81
N PRO A 74 -19.75 -0.70 12.01
CA PRO A 74 -20.07 -2.13 12.04
C PRO A 74 -19.92 -2.80 10.67
N ILE A 75 -20.26 -2.08 9.58
CA ILE A 75 -20.21 -2.62 8.21
C ILE A 75 -18.77 -2.84 7.76
N ILE A 76 -17.85 -1.93 8.09
CA ILE A 76 -16.43 -2.11 7.77
C ILE A 76 -15.77 -3.25 8.55
N PHE A 77 -16.30 -3.67 9.70
CA PHE A 77 -15.76 -4.82 10.44
C PHE A 77 -15.96 -6.15 9.68
N VAL A 78 -16.91 -6.18 8.74
CA VAL A 78 -17.27 -7.38 7.96
C VAL A 78 -16.38 -7.56 6.72
N GLY A 79 -15.85 -6.48 6.12
CA GLY A 79 -15.05 -6.54 4.87
C GLY A 79 -13.74 -5.72 4.90
N ILE A 80 -13.28 -5.38 6.10
CA ILE A 80 -12.20 -4.47 6.55
C ILE A 80 -11.52 -3.57 5.48
N HIS A 81 -12.17 -2.42 5.26
CA HIS A 81 -11.63 -1.20 4.63
C HIS A 81 -11.62 -0.05 5.67
N PRO A 82 -10.67 -0.03 6.61
CA PRO A 82 -10.76 0.78 7.82
C PRO A 82 -10.58 2.29 7.59
N PHE A 83 -10.02 2.71 6.46
CA PHE A 83 -9.71 4.10 6.14
C PHE A 83 -10.64 4.67 5.05
N ILE A 84 -10.84 5.99 5.01
CA ILE A 84 -11.69 6.69 4.00
C ILE A 84 -11.17 6.49 2.58
N ASP A 85 -9.86 6.56 2.40
CA ASP A 85 -9.14 6.24 1.16
C ASP A 85 -7.83 5.52 1.55
N GLY A 86 -6.99 5.15 0.58
CA GLY A 86 -5.63 4.66 0.85
C GLY A 86 -5.55 3.18 1.22
N ASN A 87 -6.67 2.49 1.47
CA ASN A 87 -6.71 1.08 1.89
C ASN A 87 -5.87 0.15 0.99
N GLY A 88 -6.01 0.26 -0.34
CA GLY A 88 -5.23 -0.57 -1.26
C GLY A 88 -3.73 -0.30 -1.19
N ARG A 89 -3.32 0.96 -0.99
CA ARG A 89 -1.90 1.34 -0.83
C ARG A 89 -1.35 0.80 0.49
N THR A 90 -2.08 1.01 1.58
CA THR A 90 -1.73 0.47 2.90
C THR A 90 -1.65 -1.06 2.87
N SER A 91 -2.62 -1.74 2.28
CA SER A 91 -2.67 -3.21 2.20
C SER A 91 -1.46 -3.79 1.45
N ARG A 92 -1.05 -3.21 0.32
CA ARG A 92 0.16 -3.64 -0.40
C ARG A 92 1.45 -3.38 0.38
N LEU A 93 1.51 -2.27 1.12
CA LEU A 93 2.66 -1.99 1.99
C LEU A 93 2.72 -2.92 3.20
N LEU A 94 1.57 -3.30 3.77
CA LEU A 94 1.50 -4.33 4.81
C LEU A 94 1.92 -5.70 4.28
N LEU A 95 1.51 -6.07 3.06
CA LEU A 95 2.02 -7.27 2.39
C LEU A 95 3.55 -7.25 2.27
N ASN A 96 4.12 -6.14 1.81
CA ASN A 96 5.56 -5.99 1.70
C ASN A 96 6.27 -6.01 3.07
N LEU A 97 5.67 -5.43 4.12
CA LEU A 97 6.19 -5.54 5.47
C LEU A 97 6.31 -7.01 5.92
N GLU A 98 5.28 -7.82 5.72
CA GLU A 98 5.30 -9.25 6.08
C GLU A 98 6.33 -10.03 5.25
N LEU A 99 6.41 -9.77 3.94
CA LEU A 99 7.44 -10.37 3.08
C LEU A 99 8.85 -10.03 3.56
N MET A 100 9.11 -8.75 3.86
CA MET A 100 10.41 -8.28 4.31
C MET A 100 10.78 -8.82 5.70
N LYS A 101 9.81 -8.92 6.63
CA LYS A 101 9.99 -9.60 7.91
C LYS A 101 10.39 -11.06 7.75
N ALA A 102 9.86 -11.73 6.72
CA ALA A 102 10.21 -13.11 6.36
C ALA A 102 11.48 -13.23 5.49
N GLY A 103 12.19 -12.13 5.21
CA GLY A 103 13.43 -12.13 4.43
C GLY A 103 13.25 -12.15 2.91
N TYR A 104 12.02 -11.98 2.42
CA TYR A 104 11.74 -11.86 0.98
C TYR A 104 11.85 -10.41 0.52
N PRO A 105 12.22 -10.17 -0.75
CA PRO A 105 12.21 -8.83 -1.32
C PRO A 105 10.77 -8.29 -1.42
N PRO A 106 10.57 -6.96 -1.32
CA PRO A 106 9.27 -6.36 -1.57
C PRO A 106 8.85 -6.59 -3.03
N ILE A 107 7.56 -6.81 -3.24
CA ILE A 107 6.98 -7.01 -4.57
C ILE A 107 6.24 -5.78 -5.07
N ILE A 108 6.05 -5.72 -6.39
CA ILE A 108 5.28 -4.68 -7.07
C ILE A 108 4.13 -5.34 -7.82
N ILE A 109 2.90 -5.13 -7.36
CA ILE A 109 1.71 -5.51 -8.12
C ILE A 109 1.53 -4.51 -9.27
N ARG A 110 1.95 -4.94 -10.45
CA ARG A 110 1.90 -4.16 -11.69
C ARG A 110 0.46 -3.76 -12.06
N LYS A 111 0.32 -2.67 -12.82
CA LYS A 111 -1.01 -2.11 -13.16
C LYS A 111 -1.85 -3.12 -13.93
N GLU A 112 -1.21 -3.89 -14.78
CA GLU A 112 -1.78 -4.93 -15.63
C GLU A 112 -2.38 -6.07 -14.81
N ASN A 113 -1.78 -6.38 -13.66
CA ASN A 113 -2.18 -7.47 -12.77
C ASN A 113 -3.17 -7.03 -11.67
N ARG A 114 -3.57 -5.75 -11.63
CA ARG A 114 -4.47 -5.23 -10.57
C ARG A 114 -5.83 -5.92 -10.57
N LEU A 115 -6.39 -6.21 -11.74
CA LEU A 115 -7.68 -6.87 -11.83
C LEU A 115 -7.63 -8.27 -11.22
N GLU A 116 -6.60 -9.04 -11.57
CA GLU A 116 -6.36 -10.37 -11.01
C GLU A 116 -6.15 -10.32 -9.49
N TYR A 117 -5.35 -9.35 -9.02
CA TYR A 117 -5.12 -9.10 -7.60
C TYR A 117 -6.43 -8.83 -6.83
N TYR A 118 -7.31 -7.98 -7.38
CA TYR A 118 -8.60 -7.70 -6.74
C TYR A 118 -9.53 -8.90 -6.75
N ASN A 119 -9.59 -9.65 -7.85
CA ASN A 119 -10.39 -10.87 -7.94
C ASN A 119 -9.89 -11.93 -6.94
N ALA A 120 -8.58 -12.06 -6.78
CA ALA A 120 -7.98 -12.99 -5.83
C ALA A 120 -8.31 -12.62 -4.37
N LEU A 121 -8.27 -11.32 -4.03
CA LEU A 121 -8.68 -10.83 -2.71
C LEU A 121 -10.17 -11.07 -2.44
N ASP A 122 -11.02 -10.75 -3.41
CA ASP A 122 -12.48 -10.92 -3.28
C ASP A 122 -12.87 -12.39 -3.12
N LYS A 123 -12.26 -13.27 -3.93
CA LYS A 123 -12.41 -14.73 -3.79
C LYS A 123 -11.94 -15.23 -2.43
N ALA A 124 -10.79 -14.75 -1.95
CA ALA A 124 -10.28 -15.12 -0.63
C ALA A 124 -11.21 -14.67 0.49
N HIS A 125 -11.82 -13.49 0.36
CA HIS A 125 -12.77 -12.97 1.33
C HIS A 125 -14.10 -13.76 1.36
N THR A 126 -14.67 -14.04 0.19
CA THR A 126 -15.98 -14.69 0.04
C THR A 126 -15.94 -16.19 0.31
N THR A 127 -14.87 -16.87 -0.13
CA THR A 127 -14.78 -18.34 -0.09
C THR A 127 -13.80 -18.87 0.96
N LYS A 128 -13.03 -17.99 1.62
CA LYS A 128 -11.87 -18.33 2.47
C LYS A 128 -10.74 -19.07 1.73
N ASN A 129 -10.81 -19.17 0.40
CA ASN A 129 -9.77 -19.77 -0.44
C ASN A 129 -8.79 -18.70 -0.93
N ASN A 130 -7.59 -18.68 -0.35
CA ASN A 130 -6.54 -17.72 -0.69
C ASN A 130 -5.54 -18.22 -1.75
N LYS A 131 -5.78 -19.39 -2.38
CA LYS A 131 -4.82 -20.01 -3.30
C LYS A 131 -4.44 -19.10 -4.46
N ASP A 132 -5.42 -18.44 -5.07
CA ASP A 132 -5.20 -17.52 -6.19
C ASP A 132 -4.33 -16.34 -5.75
N PHE A 133 -4.59 -15.79 -4.56
CA PHE A 133 -3.81 -14.69 -3.99
C PHE A 133 -2.37 -15.10 -3.70
N VAL A 134 -2.18 -16.27 -3.07
CA VAL A 134 -0.85 -16.81 -2.77
C VAL A 134 -0.07 -17.07 -4.06
N ASN A 135 -0.69 -17.67 -5.07
CA ASN A 135 -0.04 -17.93 -6.36
C ASN A 135 0.40 -16.63 -7.05
N LEU A 136 -0.43 -15.59 -7.02
CA LEU A 136 -0.09 -14.28 -7.57
C LEU A 136 1.10 -13.67 -6.84
N VAL A 137 1.11 -13.69 -5.50
CA VAL A 137 2.25 -13.21 -4.70
C VAL A 137 3.52 -13.99 -5.00
N LEU A 138 3.44 -15.32 -5.07
CA LEU A 138 4.57 -16.19 -5.40
C LEU A 138 5.14 -15.87 -6.79
N ALA A 139 4.28 -15.65 -7.78
CA ALA A 139 4.70 -15.29 -9.13
C ALA A 139 5.48 -13.97 -9.15
N GLU A 140 5.01 -12.94 -8.42
CA GLU A 140 5.71 -11.65 -8.35
C GLU A 140 7.00 -11.73 -7.53
N VAL A 141 7.04 -12.51 -6.44
CA VAL A 141 8.29 -12.77 -5.69
C VAL A 141 9.33 -13.43 -6.60
N ASN A 142 8.95 -14.50 -7.32
CA ASN A 142 9.85 -15.18 -8.25
C ASN A 142 10.33 -14.23 -9.35
N SER A 143 9.43 -13.44 -9.94
CA SER A 143 9.81 -12.45 -10.96
C SER A 143 10.83 -11.44 -10.46
N ILE A 144 10.77 -11.04 -9.18
CA ILE A 144 11.73 -10.12 -8.56
C ILE A 144 13.05 -10.84 -8.25
N LEU A 145 13.01 -12.07 -7.75
CA LEU A 145 14.21 -12.86 -7.49
C LEU A 145 14.98 -13.16 -8.78
N ASP A 146 14.28 -13.55 -9.85
CA ASP A 146 14.87 -13.76 -11.18
C ASP A 146 15.57 -12.49 -11.69
N LEU A 147 14.99 -11.32 -11.42
CA LEU A 147 15.59 -10.04 -11.74
C LEU A 147 16.92 -9.85 -10.99
N TYR A 148 16.94 -10.10 -9.68
CA TYR A 148 18.18 -10.01 -8.89
C TYR A 148 19.25 -10.98 -9.38
N LEU A 149 18.88 -12.24 -9.64
CA LEU A 149 19.80 -13.27 -10.14
C LEU A 149 20.37 -12.92 -11.51
N LYS A 150 19.62 -12.21 -12.35
CA LYS A 150 20.11 -11.74 -13.67
C LYS A 150 21.21 -10.68 -13.58
N TYR A 151 21.27 -9.92 -12.49
CA TYR A 151 22.25 -8.85 -12.28
C TYR A 151 23.39 -9.23 -11.33
N LEU A 152 23.44 -10.49 -10.89
CA LEU A 152 24.59 -11.10 -10.20
C LEU A 152 25.52 -11.77 -11.23
#